data_AF-A0A970C727-F1
#
_entry.id   AF-A0A970C727-F1
#
_cell.length_a   1.000
_cell.length_b   1.000
_cell.length_c   1.000
_cell.angle_alpha   90.00
_cell.angle_beta   90.00
_cell.angle_gamma   90.00
#
_symmetry.space_group_name_H-M   'P 1'
#
loop_
_entity.id
_entity.type
_entity.pdbx_description
1 polymer ?
#
loop_
_entity_poly.entity_id
_entity_poly.type
_entity_poly.pdbx_seq_one_letter_code
_entity_poly.pdbx_strand_id
1 'polypeptide(L)'
;MQTRNRMFGIGMVCAAIWLFATSLNAANSAAIEDVLKLKDAGVQDETIVAFVQSKKINYDLSADDLLSLRAKGLSEAVIKAMLASGKANGPTASTGGTQASTTAGVSTPQGAPQAPSVQPPSQPAASGPSSPPVSVPPPPPSVLPPAQPAPPANPDVAFFYEALAPYGRWILIEDGRWCWQPAIVVTTPGWRPYWDRGYWVWTNYGWYWYSEYPWGWAVFHYGRWHLHPRHGWVWVPDRVWGPAWVVWRTGGEYCGWAPLPPGVVYDTVSARFVYHGKHVSAGFDFGLDWVHFSFCYVADIGKPSRRPVGGDRGRDVFHHTTVVFNYTVDRPHGGGHADHRIINHGIDPEHVSGGRKPPVVQVRTVDSPQPPRVYERIDPRRKMISVYRPPHGGHGPR
;
A
#
# COMPACT_ATOMS: atom_id res chain seq x y z
N MET A 1 -6.53 67.14 -30.69
CA MET A 1 -5.35 66.28 -30.97
C MET A 1 -5.31 65.22 -29.88
N GLN A 2 -5.69 63.96 -30.18
CA GLN A 2 -4.77 62.81 -30.42
C GLN A 2 -3.79 62.61 -29.24
N THR A 3 -3.68 61.46 -28.57
CA THR A 3 -3.54 60.10 -29.15
C THR A 3 -3.83 59.00 -28.13
N ARG A 4 -4.49 57.95 -28.63
CA ARG A 4 -4.60 56.58 -28.11
C ARG A 4 -3.27 55.83 -28.37
N ASN A 5 -2.77 54.99 -27.45
CA ASN A 5 -2.39 53.58 -27.75
C ASN A 5 -1.65 52.81 -26.63
N ARG A 6 -2.22 51.63 -26.34
CA ARG A 6 -1.60 50.29 -26.17
C ARG A 6 -0.72 50.00 -24.95
N MET A 7 -1.27 49.23 -24.01
CA MET A 7 -0.58 48.08 -23.37
C MET A 7 -1.62 47.01 -22.99
N PHE A 8 -1.81 46.03 -23.87
CA PHE A 8 -2.41 44.73 -23.57
C PHE A 8 -1.45 43.67 -24.13
N GLY A 9 -1.03 42.73 -23.30
CA GLY A 9 -0.42 41.47 -23.78
C GLY A 9 0.93 41.09 -23.18
N ILE A 10 1.01 40.77 -21.88
CA ILE A 10 2.10 39.93 -21.32
C ILE A 10 1.57 38.93 -20.25
N GLY A 11 0.50 39.26 -19.51
CA GLY A 11 -0.02 38.41 -18.42
C GLY A 11 -0.74 37.11 -18.80
N MET A 12 -1.07 36.88 -20.07
CA MET A 12 -1.89 35.73 -20.50
C MET A 12 -1.07 34.53 -21.01
N VAL A 13 0.24 34.70 -21.25
CA VAL A 13 1.08 33.67 -21.87
C VAL A 13 1.64 32.68 -20.83
N CYS A 14 1.97 33.12 -19.61
CA CYS A 14 2.53 32.23 -18.57
C CYS A 14 1.48 31.35 -17.87
N ALA A 15 0.24 31.83 -17.70
CA ALA A 15 -0.87 31.02 -17.17
C ALA A 15 -1.27 29.89 -18.12
N ALA A 16 -1.19 30.13 -19.44
CA ALA A 16 -1.46 29.11 -20.45
C ALA A 16 -0.36 28.03 -20.50
N ILE A 17 0.91 28.37 -20.28
CA ILE A 17 2.04 27.42 -20.26
C ILE A 17 2.01 26.53 -19.00
N TRP A 18 1.55 27.04 -17.85
CA TRP A 18 1.40 26.26 -16.61
C TRP A 18 0.14 25.38 -16.57
N LEU A 19 -0.97 25.83 -17.17
CA LEU A 19 -2.15 24.99 -17.45
C LEU A 19 -1.86 23.93 -18.52
N PHE A 20 -0.96 24.21 -19.48
CA PHE A 20 -0.49 23.20 -20.45
C PHE A 20 0.38 22.13 -19.79
N ALA A 21 1.34 22.47 -18.92
CA ALA A 21 2.26 21.45 -18.35
C ALA A 21 1.58 20.47 -17.37
N THR A 22 0.60 20.93 -16.59
CA THR A 22 -0.20 20.07 -15.70
C THR A 22 -1.23 19.23 -16.47
N SER A 23 -1.80 19.75 -17.56
CA SER A 23 -2.70 18.98 -18.45
C SER A 23 -1.96 18.01 -19.37
N LEU A 24 -0.76 18.35 -19.85
CA LEU A 24 0.07 17.45 -20.68
C LEU A 24 0.54 16.23 -19.89
N ASN A 25 0.90 16.38 -18.61
CA ASN A 25 1.41 15.25 -17.83
C ASN A 25 0.30 14.24 -17.45
N ALA A 26 -0.91 14.72 -17.12
CA ALA A 26 -2.08 13.86 -16.90
C ALA A 26 -2.61 13.26 -18.22
N ALA A 27 -2.53 14.01 -19.33
CA ALA A 27 -2.86 13.52 -20.66
C ALA A 27 -1.85 12.48 -21.15
N ASN A 28 -0.56 12.60 -20.83
CA ASN A 28 0.47 11.63 -21.18
C ASN A 28 0.23 10.29 -20.47
N SER A 29 -0.07 10.31 -19.16
CA SER A 29 -0.40 9.08 -18.43
C SER A 29 -1.68 8.42 -18.95
N ALA A 30 -2.71 9.22 -19.25
CA ALA A 30 -3.96 8.70 -19.83
C ALA A 30 -3.75 8.13 -21.25
N ALA A 31 -2.91 8.76 -22.06
CA ALA A 31 -2.61 8.28 -23.41
C ALA A 31 -1.80 6.97 -23.41
N ILE A 32 -0.88 6.78 -22.45
CA ILE A 32 -0.16 5.51 -22.27
C ILE A 32 -1.14 4.42 -21.81
N GLU A 33 -2.09 4.77 -20.94
CA GLU A 33 -3.14 3.84 -20.48
C GLU A 33 -4.10 3.42 -21.61
N ASP A 34 -4.47 4.33 -22.51
CA ASP A 34 -5.29 4.01 -23.69
C ASP A 34 -4.59 2.98 -24.59
N VAL A 35 -3.28 3.11 -24.80
CA VAL A 35 -2.48 2.17 -25.62
C VAL A 35 -2.39 0.80 -24.94
N LEU A 36 -2.21 0.78 -23.61
CA LEU A 36 -2.21 -0.45 -22.82
C LEU A 36 -3.58 -1.14 -22.87
N LYS A 37 -4.69 -0.40 -22.77
CA LYS A 37 -6.05 -0.94 -22.90
C LYS A 37 -6.30 -1.56 -24.27
N LEU A 38 -5.80 -0.95 -25.35
CA LEU A 38 -5.91 -1.53 -26.69
C LEU A 38 -5.13 -2.85 -26.79
N LYS A 39 -3.94 -2.92 -26.18
CA LYS A 39 -3.15 -4.16 -26.12
C LYS A 39 -3.86 -5.24 -25.31
N ASP A 40 -4.39 -4.90 -24.15
CA ASP A 40 -5.12 -5.82 -23.27
C ASP A 40 -6.44 -6.31 -23.91
N ALA A 41 -7.06 -5.48 -24.75
CA ALA A 41 -8.22 -5.84 -25.57
C ALA A 41 -7.88 -6.75 -26.77
N GLY A 42 -6.60 -7.11 -26.97
CA GLY A 42 -6.15 -7.98 -28.06
C GLY A 42 -6.14 -7.31 -29.43
N VAL A 43 -6.13 -5.98 -29.49
CA VAL A 43 -6.04 -5.24 -30.74
C VAL A 43 -4.68 -5.50 -31.40
N GLN A 44 -4.67 -5.76 -32.71
CA GLN A 44 -3.44 -6.02 -33.45
C GLN A 44 -2.51 -4.81 -33.42
N ASP A 45 -1.20 -5.08 -33.36
CA ASP A 45 -0.16 -4.06 -33.17
C ASP A 45 -0.20 -2.99 -34.27
N GLU A 46 -0.57 -3.33 -35.51
CA GLU A 46 -0.75 -2.39 -36.62
C GLU A 46 -1.83 -1.34 -36.34
N THR A 47 -2.94 -1.78 -35.75
CA THR A 47 -4.06 -0.90 -35.38
C THR A 47 -3.68 -0.01 -34.20
N ILE A 48 -2.89 -0.52 -33.26
CA ILE A 48 -2.36 0.26 -32.13
C ILE A 48 -1.37 1.32 -32.64
N VAL A 49 -0.48 0.96 -33.57
CA VAL A 49 0.42 1.90 -34.25
C VAL A 49 -0.37 3.00 -34.96
N ALA A 50 -1.41 2.65 -35.73
CA ALA A 50 -2.27 3.62 -36.40
C ALA A 50 -3.01 4.54 -35.42
N PHE A 51 -3.49 4.00 -34.31
CA PHE A 51 -4.13 4.76 -33.24
C PHE A 51 -3.17 5.80 -32.63
N VAL A 52 -1.96 5.37 -32.27
CA VAL A 52 -0.89 6.23 -31.72
C VAL A 52 -0.54 7.35 -32.71
N GLN A 53 -0.35 7.02 -33.99
CA GLN A 53 -0.03 8.00 -35.04
C GLN A 53 -1.17 8.99 -35.30
N SER A 54 -2.42 8.55 -35.22
CA SER A 54 -3.60 9.40 -35.46
C SER A 54 -3.78 10.48 -34.39
N LYS A 55 -3.43 10.18 -33.13
CA LYS A 55 -3.65 11.07 -31.98
C LYS A 55 -2.62 12.20 -31.87
N LYS A 56 -1.46 12.08 -32.53
CA LYS A 56 -0.36 13.08 -32.52
C LYS A 56 0.01 13.57 -31.12
N ILE A 57 0.02 12.66 -30.14
CA ILE A 57 0.40 12.94 -28.75
C ILE A 57 1.92 12.78 -28.63
N ASN A 58 2.58 13.72 -27.94
CA ASN A 58 4.00 13.58 -27.57
C ASN A 58 4.10 12.72 -26.32
N TYR A 59 4.59 11.50 -26.46
CA TYR A 59 4.81 10.61 -25.32
C TYR A 59 6.16 10.92 -24.68
N ASP A 60 6.15 11.38 -23.42
CA ASP A 60 7.38 11.53 -22.62
C ASP A 60 7.67 10.18 -21.96
N LEU A 61 8.52 9.36 -22.60
CA LEU A 61 8.87 8.00 -22.19
C LEU A 61 10.31 7.96 -21.68
N SER A 62 10.49 7.54 -20.44
CA SER A 62 11.81 7.26 -19.86
C SER A 62 12.31 5.86 -20.23
N ALA A 63 13.60 5.57 -19.96
CA ALA A 63 14.16 4.23 -20.18
C ALA A 63 13.39 3.13 -19.41
N ASP A 64 12.92 3.45 -18.20
CA ASP A 64 12.13 2.53 -17.38
C ASP A 64 10.73 2.31 -17.96
N ASP A 65 10.14 3.32 -18.60
CA ASP A 65 8.84 3.18 -19.29
C ASP A 65 8.95 2.26 -20.50
N LEU A 66 10.03 2.35 -21.27
CA LEU A 66 10.29 1.45 -22.41
C LEU A 66 10.41 -0.01 -21.96
N LEU A 67 11.13 -0.25 -20.85
CA LEU A 67 11.26 -1.57 -20.25
C LEU A 67 9.91 -2.09 -19.72
N SER A 68 9.13 -1.24 -19.07
CA SER A 68 7.79 -1.55 -18.54
C SER A 68 6.79 -1.86 -19.65
N LEU A 69 6.76 -1.08 -20.73
CA LEU A 69 5.88 -1.31 -21.88
C LEU A 69 6.21 -2.62 -22.59
N ARG A 70 7.51 -2.94 -22.74
CA ARG A 70 7.95 -4.23 -23.28
C ARG A 70 7.54 -5.40 -22.37
N ALA A 71 7.71 -5.25 -21.05
CA ALA A 71 7.30 -6.27 -20.09
C ALA A 71 5.79 -6.52 -20.09
N LYS A 72 4.98 -5.50 -20.42
CA LYS A 72 3.52 -5.59 -20.60
C LYS A 72 3.09 -6.07 -21.99
N GLY A 73 4.03 -6.53 -22.82
CA GLY A 73 3.72 -7.18 -24.09
C GLY A 73 3.46 -6.24 -25.26
N LEU A 74 3.72 -4.93 -25.14
CA LEU A 74 3.75 -4.06 -26.32
C LEU A 74 4.95 -4.45 -27.19
N SER A 75 4.72 -4.54 -28.50
CA SER A 75 5.81 -4.78 -29.44
C SER A 75 6.67 -3.55 -29.65
N GLU A 76 7.91 -3.79 -30.09
CA GLU A 76 8.86 -2.74 -30.49
C GLU A 76 8.28 -1.80 -31.56
N ALA A 77 7.41 -2.29 -32.44
CA ALA A 77 6.75 -1.47 -33.45
C ALA A 77 5.83 -0.41 -32.83
N VAL A 78 5.05 -0.79 -31.81
CA VAL A 78 4.16 0.13 -31.08
C VAL A 78 4.98 1.12 -30.25
N ILE A 79 5.99 0.64 -29.54
CA ILE A 79 6.88 1.50 -28.72
C ILE A 79 7.59 2.54 -29.60
N LYS A 80 8.10 2.12 -30.77
CA LYS A 80 8.71 3.01 -31.74
C LYS A 80 7.70 4.00 -32.32
N ALA A 81 6.45 3.60 -32.54
CA ALA A 81 5.38 4.50 -32.96
C ALA A 81 5.05 5.54 -31.89
N MET A 82 5.05 5.17 -30.60
CA MET A 82 4.87 6.11 -29.49
C MET A 82 6.02 7.11 -29.41
N LEU A 83 7.27 6.66 -29.61
CA LEU A 83 8.45 7.54 -29.66
C LEU A 83 8.49 8.45 -30.89
N ALA A 84 7.92 7.99 -32.02
CA ALA A 84 7.85 8.73 -33.26
C ALA A 84 6.64 9.68 -33.32
N SER A 85 5.58 9.41 -32.56
CA SER A 85 4.42 10.30 -32.41
C SER A 85 4.89 11.63 -31.79
N GLY A 86 4.98 12.66 -32.63
CA GLY A 86 5.51 13.97 -32.27
C GLY A 86 6.69 14.45 -33.11
N LYS A 87 7.36 13.56 -33.86
CA LYS A 87 8.48 13.91 -34.74
C LYS A 87 8.07 13.66 -36.20
N ALA A 88 8.07 14.71 -37.01
CA ALA A 88 7.76 14.62 -38.44
C ALA A 88 8.86 13.83 -39.21
N ASN A 89 8.38 13.00 -40.14
CA ASN A 89 9.03 12.37 -41.31
C ASN A 89 9.77 11.02 -41.11
N GLY A 90 9.25 9.98 -41.79
CA GLY A 90 9.84 8.63 -42.01
C GLY A 90 10.76 8.58 -43.25
N PRO A 91 10.88 7.46 -44.01
CA PRO A 91 10.54 6.03 -43.80
C PRO A 91 11.83 5.14 -43.76
N THR A 92 11.86 3.80 -43.60
CA THR A 92 11.42 2.74 -44.53
C THR A 92 11.71 1.33 -43.96
N ALA A 93 10.78 0.38 -44.21
CA ALA A 93 10.87 -1.07 -44.54
C ALA A 93 12.04 -1.93 -44.00
N SER A 94 11.83 -3.06 -43.29
CA SER A 94 11.30 -4.41 -43.68
C SER A 94 12.45 -5.44 -43.42
N THR A 95 12.34 -6.76 -43.27
CA THR A 95 11.36 -7.80 -43.65
C THR A 95 11.74 -9.11 -42.92
N GLY A 96 10.75 -9.99 -42.71
CA GLY A 96 10.87 -11.46 -42.80
C GLY A 96 11.36 -12.18 -41.54
N GLY A 97 10.85 -13.33 -41.11
CA GLY A 97 9.96 -14.37 -41.66
C GLY A 97 10.31 -15.64 -40.85
N THR A 98 9.40 -16.44 -40.30
CA THR A 98 8.58 -17.48 -40.96
C THR A 98 8.84 -18.83 -40.26
N GLN A 99 7.74 -19.54 -39.93
CA GLN A 99 7.58 -21.01 -39.72
C GLN A 99 8.27 -21.68 -38.52
N ALA A 100 7.56 -22.34 -37.59
CA ALA A 100 6.68 -23.51 -37.67
C ALA A 100 7.44 -24.85 -37.84
N SER A 101 7.26 -25.78 -36.89
CA SER A 101 6.79 -27.17 -37.09
C SER A 101 7.25 -28.14 -35.99
N THR A 102 6.28 -28.88 -35.43
CA THR A 102 6.27 -30.33 -35.10
C THR A 102 7.29 -30.89 -34.08
N THR A 103 6.99 -31.81 -33.15
CA THR A 103 6.24 -33.07 -33.30
C THR A 103 5.85 -33.64 -31.93
N ALA A 104 4.77 -34.43 -31.94
CA ALA A 104 4.23 -35.22 -30.86
C ALA A 104 5.17 -36.34 -30.34
N GLY A 105 4.93 -36.74 -29.08
CA GLY A 105 5.43 -37.98 -28.48
C GLY A 105 4.46 -38.44 -27.38
N VAL A 106 3.51 -39.28 -27.77
CA VAL A 106 2.52 -39.96 -26.92
C VAL A 106 3.19 -41.14 -26.22
N SER A 107 2.93 -41.34 -24.92
CA SER A 107 2.99 -42.64 -24.24
C SER A 107 2.26 -42.60 -22.88
N THR A 108 1.17 -43.35 -22.81
CA THR A 108 0.46 -43.87 -21.61
C THR A 108 0.13 -45.34 -21.98
N PRO A 109 -0.24 -46.28 -21.09
CA PRO A 109 -0.78 -46.06 -19.75
C PRO A 109 -0.46 -47.12 -18.65
N GLN A 110 -1.03 -46.83 -17.46
CA GLN A 110 -1.75 -47.78 -16.58
C GLN A 110 -1.00 -48.53 -15.48
N GLY A 111 -1.50 -48.39 -14.24
CA GLY A 111 -1.18 -49.27 -13.12
C GLY A 111 -1.46 -48.68 -11.73
N ALA A 112 -2.72 -48.58 -11.33
CA ALA A 112 -3.18 -48.63 -9.92
C ALA A 112 -3.99 -49.94 -9.79
N PRO A 113 -4.20 -50.58 -8.61
CA PRO A 113 -4.47 -49.93 -7.32
C PRO A 113 -3.95 -50.68 -6.06
N GLN A 114 -4.11 -50.06 -4.89
CA GLN A 114 -4.72 -50.61 -3.66
C GLN A 114 -4.02 -50.23 -2.34
N ALA A 115 -4.86 -49.74 -1.42
CA ALA A 115 -4.62 -49.56 0.00
C ALA A 115 -4.63 -50.90 0.75
N PRO A 116 -4.20 -50.90 2.03
CA PRO A 116 -5.16 -51.27 3.05
C PRO A 116 -5.08 -50.41 4.33
N SER A 117 -6.27 -50.08 4.83
CA SER A 117 -6.61 -49.72 6.21
C SER A 117 -6.56 -50.95 7.13
N VAL A 118 -6.25 -50.79 8.44
CA VAL A 118 -6.97 -51.35 9.63
C VAL A 118 -6.31 -50.90 10.96
N GLN A 119 -7.09 -50.11 11.71
CA GLN A 119 -7.38 -50.00 13.17
C GLN A 119 -6.35 -50.04 14.35
N PRO A 120 -6.71 -49.40 15.49
CA PRO A 120 -5.88 -49.18 16.68
C PRO A 120 -6.17 -50.17 17.85
N PRO A 121 -5.41 -50.10 18.95
CA PRO A 121 -5.95 -50.48 20.26
C PRO A 121 -5.68 -49.45 21.38
N SER A 122 -6.78 -49.04 22.03
CA SER A 122 -7.09 -49.13 23.46
C SER A 122 -6.09 -48.64 24.53
N GLN A 123 -6.54 -47.63 25.28
CA GLN A 123 -6.17 -47.41 26.69
C GLN A 123 -6.59 -48.60 27.59
N PRO A 124 -5.89 -48.77 28.71
CA PRO A 124 -6.56 -49.00 29.99
C PRO A 124 -6.20 -47.95 31.04
N ALA A 125 -7.19 -47.63 31.88
CA ALA A 125 -7.07 -46.85 33.11
C ALA A 125 -6.60 -47.71 34.30
N ALA A 126 -6.19 -47.00 35.37
CA ALA A 126 -6.22 -47.37 36.80
C ALA A 126 -4.89 -47.67 37.54
N SER A 127 -4.55 -46.74 38.45
CA SER A 127 -4.29 -46.94 39.90
C SER A 127 -2.94 -47.46 40.44
N GLY A 128 -2.24 -46.58 41.20
CA GLY A 128 -1.44 -46.88 42.41
C GLY A 128 0.07 -46.54 42.36
N PRO A 129 0.80 -46.37 43.49
CA PRO A 129 0.49 -45.80 44.81
C PRO A 129 1.29 -44.50 45.12
N SER A 130 0.96 -43.82 46.22
CA SER A 130 1.57 -42.58 46.70
C SER A 130 3.06 -42.74 47.06
N SER A 131 3.92 -41.91 46.47
CA SER A 131 5.33 -41.75 46.89
C SER A 131 5.44 -40.70 48.02
N PRO A 132 6.38 -40.85 48.97
CA PRO A 132 6.60 -39.89 50.06
C PRO A 132 7.08 -38.52 49.52
N PRO A 133 6.91 -37.41 50.29
CA PRO A 133 7.17 -36.07 49.78
C PRO A 133 8.65 -35.87 49.49
N VAL A 134 8.97 -35.71 48.20
CA VAL A 134 10.28 -35.22 47.76
C VAL A 134 10.38 -33.75 48.17
N SER A 135 11.38 -33.42 48.99
CA SER A 135 11.76 -32.04 49.26
C SER A 135 12.06 -31.34 47.92
N VAL A 136 11.21 -30.37 47.56
CA VAL A 136 11.43 -29.53 46.37
C VAL A 136 12.57 -28.56 46.71
N PRO A 137 13.75 -28.64 46.07
CA PRO A 137 14.77 -27.61 46.25
C PRO A 137 14.22 -26.27 45.77
N PRO A 138 14.63 -25.14 46.37
CA PRO A 138 14.19 -23.82 45.92
C PRO A 138 14.48 -23.67 44.41
N PRO A 139 13.58 -23.04 43.65
CA PRO A 139 13.82 -22.82 42.23
C PRO A 139 15.15 -22.08 42.06
N PRO A 140 15.97 -22.45 41.06
CA PRO A 140 17.17 -21.69 40.76
C PRO A 140 16.78 -20.22 40.54
N PRO A 141 17.64 -19.25 40.91
CA PRO A 141 17.36 -17.85 40.66
C PRO A 141 16.98 -17.69 39.19
N SER A 142 15.78 -17.19 38.92
CA SER A 142 15.33 -16.87 37.58
C SER A 142 16.40 -15.97 36.96
N VAL A 143 17.18 -16.53 36.04
CA VAL A 143 18.09 -15.74 35.22
C VAL A 143 17.16 -14.85 34.41
N LEU A 144 16.99 -13.60 34.86
CA LEU A 144 16.26 -12.60 34.10
C LEU A 144 16.85 -12.61 32.69
N PRO A 145 16.00 -12.72 31.64
CA PRO A 145 16.48 -12.56 30.28
C PRO A 145 17.35 -11.31 30.20
N PRO A 146 18.49 -11.34 29.49
CA PRO A 146 19.37 -10.18 29.39
C PRO A 146 18.54 -8.96 29.01
N ALA A 147 18.66 -7.89 29.80
CA ALA A 147 17.93 -6.66 29.58
C ALA A 147 18.19 -6.19 28.15
N GLN A 148 17.13 -6.01 27.35
CA GLN A 148 17.29 -5.45 26.03
C GLN A 148 17.87 -4.04 26.16
N PRO A 149 18.80 -3.64 25.28
CA PRO A 149 19.31 -2.26 25.28
C PRO A 149 18.13 -1.27 25.21
N ALA A 150 18.24 -0.09 25.81
CA ALA A 150 17.19 0.91 25.63
C ALA A 150 17.15 1.36 24.16
N PRO A 151 15.97 1.68 23.61
CA PRO A 151 15.90 2.26 22.28
C PRO A 151 16.72 3.55 22.17
N PRO A 152 17.18 3.92 20.97
CA PRO A 152 18.04 5.06 20.77
C PRO A 152 17.24 6.32 21.05
N ALA A 153 17.88 7.32 21.64
CA ALA A 153 17.32 8.65 21.85
C ALA A 153 17.25 9.43 20.52
N ASN A 154 16.62 8.88 19.47
CA ASN A 154 16.18 9.70 18.35
C ASN A 154 15.05 10.58 18.90
N PRO A 155 15.30 11.88 19.17
CA PRO A 155 14.33 12.73 19.83
C PRO A 155 13.04 12.85 19.00
N ASP A 156 13.14 12.71 17.69
CA ASP A 156 12.02 12.94 16.78
C ASP A 156 10.97 11.82 16.82
N VAL A 157 11.33 10.64 17.33
CA VAL A 157 10.42 9.49 17.51
C VAL A 157 10.40 8.97 18.94
N ALA A 158 11.13 9.64 19.86
CA ALA A 158 11.22 9.33 21.29
C ALA A 158 9.83 9.16 21.92
N PHE A 159 8.91 10.05 21.54
CA PHE A 159 7.53 10.06 21.99
C PHE A 159 6.80 8.70 21.81
N PHE A 160 7.07 7.98 20.72
CA PHE A 160 6.43 6.69 20.47
C PHE A 160 6.91 5.61 21.43
N TYR A 161 8.16 5.65 21.88
CA TYR A 161 8.69 4.62 22.77
C TYR A 161 7.94 4.56 24.10
N GLU A 162 7.74 5.71 24.72
CA GLU A 162 6.99 5.84 25.97
C GLU A 162 5.51 5.55 25.76
N ALA A 163 4.90 6.11 24.71
CA ALA A 163 3.47 5.97 24.46
C ALA A 163 3.04 4.52 24.15
N LEU A 164 3.94 3.73 23.53
CA LEU A 164 3.66 2.35 23.11
C LEU A 164 4.17 1.29 24.10
N ALA A 165 5.03 1.64 25.05
CA ALA A 165 5.59 0.72 26.05
C ALA A 165 4.52 -0.09 26.83
N PRO A 166 3.34 0.46 27.21
CA PRO A 166 2.33 -0.31 27.94
C PRO A 166 1.62 -1.39 27.10
N TYR A 167 1.74 -1.36 25.77
CA TYR A 167 0.90 -2.14 24.86
C TYR A 167 1.66 -3.21 24.07
N GLY A 168 2.97 -3.29 24.25
CA GLY A 168 3.83 -4.17 23.51
C GLY A 168 5.27 -4.07 24.00
N ARG A 169 6.20 -4.52 23.20
CA ARG A 169 7.63 -4.45 23.54
C ARG A 169 8.43 -3.90 22.37
N TRP A 170 9.49 -3.20 22.70
CA TRP A 170 10.49 -2.77 21.74
C TRP A 170 11.53 -3.86 21.56
N ILE A 171 11.83 -4.19 20.31
CA ILE A 171 12.84 -5.18 19.96
C ILE A 171 13.84 -4.57 18.98
N LEU A 172 15.11 -4.86 19.19
CA LEU A 172 16.15 -4.60 18.21
C LEU A 172 16.23 -5.83 17.29
N ILE A 173 15.91 -5.66 16.01
CA ILE A 173 16.01 -6.72 15.02
C ILE A 173 17.41 -6.76 14.39
N GLU A 174 17.72 -7.83 13.65
CA GLU A 174 19.08 -8.18 13.18
C GLU A 174 19.77 -7.07 12.35
N ASP A 175 18.99 -6.23 11.68
CA ASP A 175 19.48 -5.11 10.87
C ASP A 175 19.81 -3.84 11.66
N GLY A 176 19.77 -3.91 13.00
CA GLY A 176 20.06 -2.79 13.89
C GLY A 176 18.92 -1.79 14.05
N ARG A 177 17.70 -2.10 13.56
CA ARG A 177 16.53 -1.23 13.73
C ARG A 177 15.70 -1.61 14.95
N TRP A 178 15.22 -0.58 15.64
CA TRP A 178 14.25 -0.73 16.70
C TRP A 178 12.84 -0.80 16.13
N CYS A 179 12.15 -1.91 16.46
CA CYS A 179 10.78 -2.15 16.05
C CYS A 179 9.90 -2.38 17.29
N TRP A 180 8.66 -1.93 17.23
CA TRP A 180 7.67 -2.22 18.25
C TRP A 180 6.85 -3.45 17.85
N GLN A 181 6.78 -4.44 18.74
CA GLN A 181 5.93 -5.61 18.60
C GLN A 181 4.73 -5.46 19.55
N PRO A 182 3.49 -5.29 19.05
CA PRO A 182 2.32 -5.24 19.91
C PRO A 182 2.13 -6.58 20.62
N ALA A 183 1.70 -6.54 21.89
CA ALA A 183 1.50 -7.77 22.67
C ALA A 183 0.46 -8.72 22.01
N ILE A 184 -0.52 -8.15 21.29
CA ILE A 184 -1.57 -8.93 20.61
C ILE A 184 -1.02 -9.85 19.52
N VAL A 185 0.10 -9.51 18.88
CA VAL A 185 0.75 -10.37 17.87
C VAL A 185 1.27 -11.66 18.49
N VAL A 186 1.68 -11.62 19.76
CA VAL A 186 2.17 -12.80 20.49
C VAL A 186 1.02 -13.68 20.96
N THR A 187 -0.11 -13.09 21.34
CA THR A 187 -1.24 -13.84 21.92
C THR A 187 -2.29 -14.25 20.90
N THR A 188 -2.29 -13.66 19.70
CA THR A 188 -3.30 -13.92 18.65
C THR A 188 -2.60 -14.32 17.35
N PRO A 189 -2.46 -15.64 17.08
CA PRO A 189 -1.95 -16.12 15.82
C PRO A 189 -2.75 -15.57 14.64
N GLY A 190 -2.04 -15.08 13.62
CA GLY A 190 -2.68 -14.53 12.42
C GLY A 190 -3.22 -13.11 12.57
N TRP A 191 -2.95 -12.41 13.68
CA TRP A 191 -3.24 -10.97 13.80
C TRP A 191 -2.56 -10.17 12.68
N ARG A 192 -3.26 -9.18 12.11
CA ARG A 192 -2.74 -8.34 11.02
C ARG A 192 -3.06 -6.84 11.24
N PRO A 193 -2.09 -5.96 10.96
CA PRO A 193 -2.34 -4.52 10.93
C PRO A 193 -3.31 -4.17 9.80
N TYR A 194 -4.10 -3.12 10.00
CA TYR A 194 -5.16 -2.71 9.08
C TYR A 194 -6.21 -3.80 8.80
N TRP A 195 -6.38 -4.78 9.69
CA TRP A 195 -7.42 -5.79 9.54
C TRP A 195 -8.17 -6.05 10.84
N ASP A 196 -7.44 -6.40 11.89
CA ASP A 196 -8.05 -6.74 13.17
C ASP A 196 -8.44 -5.49 13.95
N ARG A 197 -9.60 -5.57 14.62
CA ARG A 197 -10.17 -4.51 15.48
C ARG A 197 -10.11 -3.12 14.84
N GLY A 198 -10.65 -3.03 13.65
CA GLY A 198 -10.79 -1.78 12.93
C GLY A 198 -11.49 -1.94 11.59
N TYR A 199 -11.74 -0.83 10.92
CA TYR A 199 -12.34 -0.80 9.59
C TYR A 199 -12.03 0.49 8.85
N TRP A 200 -12.19 0.43 7.54
CA TRP A 200 -11.98 1.57 6.67
C TRP A 200 -13.15 2.56 6.77
N VAL A 201 -12.83 3.84 6.93
CA VAL A 201 -13.83 4.92 6.98
C VAL A 201 -13.48 5.92 5.90
N TRP A 202 -14.47 6.32 5.12
CA TRP A 202 -14.28 7.38 4.13
C TRP A 202 -14.32 8.75 4.82
N THR A 203 -13.26 9.53 4.66
CA THR A 203 -13.08 10.81 5.36
C THR A 203 -12.67 11.95 4.40
N ASN A 204 -12.56 13.17 4.93
CA ASN A 204 -11.92 14.29 4.23
C ASN A 204 -10.40 14.10 3.99
N TYR A 205 -9.82 12.99 4.45
CA TYR A 205 -8.48 12.52 4.13
C TYR A 205 -8.49 11.24 3.25
N GLY A 206 -9.64 10.88 2.66
CA GLY A 206 -9.83 9.64 1.91
C GLY A 206 -10.07 8.44 2.84
N TRP A 207 -9.59 7.25 2.46
CA TRP A 207 -9.66 6.05 3.29
C TRP A 207 -8.79 6.19 4.53
N TYR A 208 -9.48 6.31 5.67
CA TYR A 208 -8.92 6.34 7.00
C TYR A 208 -9.05 4.97 7.66
N TRP A 209 -8.00 4.48 8.29
CA TRP A 209 -8.12 3.29 9.12
C TRP A 209 -8.64 3.65 10.51
N TYR A 210 -9.90 3.32 10.79
CA TYR A 210 -10.44 3.41 12.14
C TYR A 210 -9.98 2.20 12.96
N SER A 211 -9.20 2.46 14.02
CA SER A 211 -8.70 1.42 14.92
C SER A 211 -9.39 1.48 16.29
N GLU A 212 -9.77 0.33 16.81
CA GLU A 212 -10.30 0.17 18.18
C GLU A 212 -9.20 -0.11 19.22
N TYR A 213 -7.93 -0.09 18.80
CA TYR A 213 -6.80 -0.14 19.72
C TYR A 213 -6.47 1.24 20.29
N PRO A 214 -6.19 1.36 21.60
CA PRO A 214 -5.81 2.63 22.23
C PRO A 214 -4.46 3.17 21.72
N TRP A 215 -3.61 2.31 21.17
CA TRP A 215 -2.34 2.66 20.52
C TRP A 215 -2.47 2.90 19.01
N GLY A 216 -3.68 2.75 18.44
CA GLY A 216 -3.92 2.80 16.99
C GLY A 216 -3.62 4.16 16.37
N TRP A 217 -3.85 5.25 17.12
CA TRP A 217 -3.55 6.62 16.69
C TRP A 217 -2.09 6.78 16.20
N ALA A 218 -1.17 6.00 16.79
CA ALA A 218 0.24 6.01 16.42
C ALA A 218 0.49 5.11 15.21
N VAL A 219 0.43 3.80 15.41
CA VAL A 219 1.04 2.83 14.49
C VAL A 219 0.26 2.60 13.19
N PHE A 220 -0.98 3.10 13.09
CA PHE A 220 -1.75 3.05 11.85
C PHE A 220 -1.66 4.36 11.03
N HIS A 221 -1.22 5.45 11.65
CA HIS A 221 -1.16 6.78 11.01
C HIS A 221 0.26 7.31 10.90
N TYR A 222 1.21 6.68 11.59
CA TYR A 222 2.65 6.92 11.54
C TYR A 222 3.38 5.60 11.29
N GLY A 223 4.64 5.69 10.89
CA GLY A 223 5.53 4.54 10.75
C GLY A 223 5.14 3.55 9.66
N ARG A 224 5.84 2.41 9.65
CA ARG A 224 5.69 1.33 8.67
C ARG A 224 5.67 -0.02 9.36
N TRP A 225 4.90 -0.95 8.81
CA TRP A 225 4.82 -2.31 9.35
C TRP A 225 5.70 -3.26 8.55
N HIS A 226 6.34 -4.19 9.24
CA HIS A 226 7.15 -5.25 8.67
C HIS A 226 6.68 -6.60 9.21
N LEU A 227 6.47 -7.56 8.33
CA LEU A 227 6.20 -8.95 8.71
C LEU A 227 7.53 -9.66 8.96
N HIS A 228 7.96 -9.70 10.22
CA HIS A 228 9.22 -10.32 10.62
C HIS A 228 9.05 -11.84 10.80
N PRO A 229 9.93 -12.68 10.22
CA PRO A 229 9.77 -14.15 10.24
C PRO A 229 9.64 -14.78 11.64
N ARG A 230 10.32 -14.21 12.65
CA ARG A 230 10.34 -14.73 14.03
C ARG A 230 9.42 -13.99 15.00
N HIS A 231 8.89 -12.83 14.59
CA HIS A 231 8.18 -11.92 15.50
C HIS A 231 6.80 -11.50 14.99
N GLY A 232 6.38 -11.98 13.80
CA GLY A 232 5.15 -11.56 13.17
C GLY A 232 5.22 -10.08 12.78
N TRP A 233 4.09 -9.39 12.82
CA TRP A 233 4.04 -7.97 12.49
C TRP A 233 4.72 -7.11 13.55
N VAL A 234 5.71 -6.33 13.12
CA VAL A 234 6.44 -5.35 13.93
C VAL A 234 6.40 -3.99 13.24
N TRP A 235 6.44 -2.92 14.02
CA TRP A 235 6.27 -1.56 13.54
C TRP A 235 7.54 -0.73 13.70
N VAL A 236 7.90 0.03 12.67
CA VAL A 236 9.05 0.93 12.63
C VAL A 236 8.53 2.38 12.67
N PRO A 237 9.02 3.23 13.60
CA PRO A 237 8.57 4.62 13.70
C PRO A 237 8.87 5.48 12.46
N ASP A 238 7.95 6.41 12.16
CA ASP A 238 8.10 7.51 11.20
C ASP A 238 7.29 8.71 11.74
N ARG A 239 7.58 9.91 11.25
CA ARG A 239 7.08 11.19 11.75
C ARG A 239 5.93 11.74 10.91
N VAL A 240 5.81 11.28 9.68
CA VAL A 240 4.79 11.77 8.74
C VAL A 240 3.45 11.11 9.08
N TRP A 241 2.46 11.94 9.45
CA TRP A 241 1.09 11.49 9.67
C TRP A 241 0.39 11.25 8.33
N GLY A 242 -0.39 10.17 8.23
CA GLY A 242 -1.31 9.90 7.13
C GLY A 242 -2.58 9.20 7.61
N PRO A 243 -3.66 9.20 6.80
CA PRO A 243 -4.91 8.51 7.14
C PRO A 243 -4.75 6.99 7.23
N ALA A 244 -3.79 6.43 6.49
CA ALA A 244 -3.24 5.08 6.62
C ALA A 244 -2.02 4.95 5.70
N TRP A 245 -1.13 4.00 5.98
CA TRP A 245 0.05 3.69 5.16
C TRP A 245 -0.04 2.29 4.58
N VAL A 246 -0.79 2.16 3.49
CA VAL A 246 -1.04 0.88 2.82
C VAL A 246 -0.87 1.01 1.31
N VAL A 247 -0.55 -0.11 0.66
CA VAL A 247 -0.77 -0.30 -0.77
C VAL A 247 -2.07 -1.06 -0.96
N TRP A 248 -2.89 -0.62 -1.91
CA TRP A 248 -4.15 -1.27 -2.23
C TRP A 248 -4.00 -2.21 -3.41
N ARG A 249 -4.91 -3.16 -3.53
CA ARG A 249 -5.13 -3.99 -4.71
C ARG A 249 -6.62 -4.10 -5.00
N THR A 250 -6.98 -4.16 -6.27
CA THR A 250 -8.36 -4.39 -6.71
C THR A 250 -8.38 -5.23 -7.98
N GLY A 251 -9.47 -5.97 -8.20
CA GLY A 251 -9.65 -6.84 -9.36
C GLY A 251 -10.90 -7.70 -9.23
N GLY A 252 -11.77 -7.67 -10.25
CA GLY A 252 -13.09 -8.29 -10.19
C GLY A 252 -13.91 -7.75 -9.01
N GLU A 253 -14.45 -8.64 -8.18
CA GLU A 253 -15.21 -8.29 -6.97
C GLU A 253 -14.34 -8.20 -5.71
N TYR A 254 -13.02 -8.35 -5.84
CA TYR A 254 -12.09 -8.39 -4.71
C TYR A 254 -11.27 -7.12 -4.57
N CYS A 255 -10.99 -6.80 -3.32
CA CYS A 255 -9.98 -5.83 -2.94
C CYS A 255 -9.08 -6.41 -1.86
N GLY A 256 -7.88 -5.84 -1.77
CA GLY A 256 -7.02 -6.08 -0.63
C GLY A 256 -6.10 -4.91 -0.36
N TRP A 257 -5.41 -4.99 0.76
CA TRP A 257 -4.39 -4.02 1.12
C TRP A 257 -3.29 -4.68 1.94
N ALA A 258 -2.10 -4.13 1.82
CA ALA A 258 -0.95 -4.49 2.64
C ALA A 258 -0.34 -3.23 3.25
N PRO A 259 0.17 -3.28 4.48
CA PRO A 259 0.94 -2.17 5.03
C PRO A 259 2.15 -1.84 4.16
N LEU A 260 2.49 -0.56 4.06
CA LEU A 260 3.73 -0.16 3.41
C LEU A 260 4.93 -0.58 4.28
N PRO A 261 5.96 -1.21 3.68
CA PRO A 261 7.12 -1.71 4.41
C PRO A 261 8.07 -0.58 4.83
N PRO A 262 8.97 -0.82 5.80
CA PRO A 262 10.02 0.12 6.15
C PRO A 262 10.89 0.48 4.93
N GLY A 263 11.33 1.74 4.90
CA GLY A 263 12.05 2.32 3.75
C GLY A 263 11.14 3.04 2.75
N VAL A 264 9.82 2.86 2.85
CA VAL A 264 8.85 3.68 2.10
C VAL A 264 8.60 4.99 2.83
N VAL A 265 8.78 6.12 2.15
CA VAL A 265 8.46 7.47 2.62
C VAL A 265 7.54 8.13 1.60
N TYR A 266 6.58 8.91 2.07
CA TYR A 266 5.78 9.77 1.20
C TYR A 266 6.34 11.19 1.26
N ASP A 267 6.96 11.63 0.17
CA ASP A 267 7.47 12.98 0.04
C ASP A 267 6.30 13.93 -0.27
N THR A 268 5.95 14.78 0.69
CA THR A 268 4.84 15.72 0.56
C THR A 268 5.14 16.89 -0.38
N VAL A 269 6.42 17.16 -0.67
CA VAL A 269 6.84 18.20 -1.62
C VAL A 269 6.54 17.71 -3.02
N SER A 270 7.12 16.57 -3.43
CA SER A 270 6.86 16.00 -4.75
C SER A 270 5.50 15.31 -4.89
N ALA A 271 4.81 15.03 -3.77
CA ALA A 271 3.61 14.18 -3.71
C ALA A 271 3.85 12.79 -4.33
N ARG A 272 5.00 12.19 -4.02
CA ARG A 272 5.40 10.87 -4.52
C ARG A 272 5.94 10.00 -3.41
N PHE A 273 5.79 8.70 -3.58
CA PHE A 273 6.49 7.75 -2.75
C PHE A 273 7.95 7.60 -3.16
N VAL A 274 8.78 7.41 -2.14
CA VAL A 274 10.20 7.12 -2.23
C VAL A 274 10.43 5.81 -1.49
N TYR A 275 11.13 4.87 -2.11
CA TYR A 275 11.54 3.62 -1.50
C TYR A 275 13.06 3.52 -1.52
N HIS A 276 13.68 3.43 -0.34
CA HIS A 276 15.14 3.43 -0.17
C HIS A 276 15.84 4.57 -0.92
N GLY A 277 15.25 5.77 -0.85
CA GLY A 277 15.80 6.99 -1.46
C GLY A 277 15.49 7.18 -2.95
N LYS A 278 14.74 6.26 -3.58
CA LYS A 278 14.36 6.37 -5.01
C LYS A 278 12.86 6.54 -5.19
N HIS A 279 12.44 7.43 -6.10
CA HIS A 279 11.03 7.53 -6.46
C HIS A 279 10.55 6.21 -7.07
N VAL A 280 9.32 5.82 -6.74
CA VAL A 280 8.68 4.62 -7.29
C VAL A 280 7.55 5.00 -8.24
N SER A 281 7.24 4.11 -9.19
CA SER A 281 6.13 4.25 -10.13
C SER A 281 4.80 3.82 -9.49
N ALA A 282 3.68 4.19 -10.12
CA ALA A 282 2.34 3.90 -9.60
C ALA A 282 2.01 2.40 -9.46
N GLY A 283 2.72 1.52 -10.18
CA GLY A 283 2.53 0.07 -10.14
C GLY A 283 3.54 -0.69 -9.27
N PHE A 284 4.39 0.02 -8.52
CA PHE A 284 5.44 -0.61 -7.72
C PHE A 284 4.85 -1.38 -6.52
N ASP A 285 5.27 -2.64 -6.35
CA ASP A 285 4.69 -3.56 -5.35
C ASP A 285 5.49 -3.62 -4.04
N PHE A 286 6.64 -2.93 -3.95
CA PHE A 286 7.53 -2.91 -2.78
C PHE A 286 8.06 -4.29 -2.35
N GLY A 287 8.06 -5.28 -3.26
CA GLY A 287 8.42 -6.66 -2.94
C GLY A 287 7.43 -7.37 -2.02
N LEU A 288 6.18 -6.88 -1.97
CA LEU A 288 5.13 -7.46 -1.13
C LEU A 288 4.47 -8.64 -1.83
N ASP A 289 4.52 -9.80 -1.19
CA ASP A 289 3.81 -11.02 -1.61
C ASP A 289 2.39 -11.14 -1.00
N TRP A 290 1.56 -12.08 -1.48
CA TRP A 290 0.18 -12.33 -1.05
C TRP A 290 0.01 -12.49 0.46
N VAL A 291 1.03 -13.01 1.16
CA VAL A 291 1.05 -13.16 2.64
C VAL A 291 1.03 -11.82 3.38
N HIS A 292 1.36 -10.70 2.72
CA HIS A 292 1.28 -9.36 3.30
C HIS A 292 -0.12 -8.77 3.13
N PHE A 293 -0.87 -9.18 2.11
CA PHE A 293 -2.18 -8.64 1.77
C PHE A 293 -3.32 -9.31 2.53
N SER A 294 -4.24 -8.50 3.02
CA SER A 294 -5.52 -8.95 3.53
C SER A 294 -6.59 -8.67 2.48
N PHE A 295 -7.30 -9.71 2.03
CA PHE A 295 -8.30 -9.60 0.96
C PHE A 295 -9.73 -9.78 1.48
N CYS A 296 -10.67 -9.06 0.86
CA CYS A 296 -12.11 -9.24 1.03
C CYS A 296 -12.85 -8.88 -0.28
N TYR A 297 -14.17 -9.01 -0.27
CA TYR A 297 -15.00 -8.43 -1.33
C TYR A 297 -14.98 -6.90 -1.25
N VAL A 298 -15.02 -6.24 -2.40
CA VAL A 298 -15.07 -4.78 -2.50
C VAL A 298 -16.30 -4.24 -1.76
N ALA A 299 -17.44 -4.92 -1.84
CA ALA A 299 -18.66 -4.54 -1.13
C ALA A 299 -18.57 -4.63 0.41
N ASP A 300 -17.51 -5.25 0.95
CA ASP A 300 -17.29 -5.39 2.39
C ASP A 300 -16.30 -4.35 2.95
N ILE A 301 -15.61 -3.58 2.10
CA ILE A 301 -14.71 -2.54 2.58
C ILE A 301 -15.49 -1.48 3.40
N GLY A 302 -14.95 -1.17 4.56
CA GLY A 302 -15.55 -0.29 5.55
C GLY A 302 -16.62 -0.89 6.46
N LYS A 303 -16.99 -2.17 6.27
CA LYS A 303 -17.73 -2.91 7.31
C LYS A 303 -16.78 -3.31 8.44
N PRO A 304 -17.20 -3.25 9.72
CA PRO A 304 -16.43 -3.79 10.85
C PRO A 304 -16.16 -5.29 10.71
N SER A 305 -17.16 -6.04 10.24
CA SER A 305 -17.03 -7.46 9.91
C SER A 305 -16.88 -7.61 8.39
N ARG A 306 -15.73 -8.15 7.98
CA ARG A 306 -15.39 -8.45 6.59
C ARG A 306 -15.21 -9.94 6.44
N ARG A 307 -15.60 -10.50 5.28
CA ARG A 307 -15.29 -11.89 4.96
C ARG A 307 -13.85 -11.96 4.45
N PRO A 308 -12.92 -12.61 5.19
CA PRO A 308 -11.55 -12.76 4.74
C PRO A 308 -11.49 -13.68 3.51
N VAL A 309 -10.61 -13.36 2.57
CA VAL A 309 -10.18 -14.27 1.50
C VAL A 309 -8.74 -14.64 1.78
N GLY A 310 -8.54 -15.83 2.35
CA GLY A 310 -7.23 -16.34 2.76
C GLY A 310 -6.83 -17.64 2.05
N GLY A 311 -5.67 -18.19 2.42
CA GLY A 311 -5.14 -19.44 1.85
C GLY A 311 -4.88 -19.34 0.34
N ASP A 312 -5.05 -20.46 -0.36
CA ASP A 312 -4.83 -20.54 -1.81
C ASP A 312 -5.70 -19.54 -2.58
N ARG A 313 -6.96 -19.34 -2.16
CA ARG A 313 -7.84 -18.34 -2.76
C ARG A 313 -7.30 -16.92 -2.61
N GLY A 314 -6.66 -16.60 -1.49
CA GLY A 314 -6.00 -15.31 -1.28
C GLY A 314 -4.81 -15.10 -2.23
N ARG A 315 -4.04 -16.17 -2.48
CA ARG A 315 -2.96 -16.17 -3.48
C ARG A 315 -3.50 -15.97 -4.90
N ASP A 316 -4.58 -16.67 -5.26
CA ASP A 316 -5.22 -16.51 -6.57
C ASP A 316 -5.72 -15.08 -6.76
N VAL A 317 -6.41 -14.50 -5.76
CA VAL A 317 -6.85 -13.11 -5.81
C VAL A 317 -5.66 -12.15 -5.94
N PHE A 318 -4.55 -12.40 -5.25
CA PHE A 318 -3.34 -11.59 -5.42
C PHE A 318 -2.86 -11.57 -6.89
N HIS A 319 -2.82 -12.72 -7.57
CA HIS A 319 -2.41 -12.80 -8.97
C HIS A 319 -3.41 -12.20 -9.97
N HIS A 320 -4.69 -12.09 -9.62
CA HIS A 320 -5.74 -11.52 -10.47
C HIS A 320 -6.17 -10.09 -10.08
N THR A 321 -5.41 -9.45 -9.19
CA THR A 321 -5.63 -8.06 -8.78
C THR A 321 -4.43 -7.21 -9.15
N THR A 322 -4.65 -5.92 -9.38
CA THR A 322 -3.58 -4.96 -9.68
C THR A 322 -3.38 -4.01 -8.52
N VAL A 323 -2.15 -3.53 -8.35
CA VAL A 323 -1.83 -2.50 -7.36
C VAL A 323 -2.58 -1.22 -7.67
N VAL A 324 -3.23 -0.66 -6.65
CA VAL A 324 -3.81 0.67 -6.66
C VAL A 324 -3.01 1.50 -5.66
N PHE A 325 -2.31 2.50 -6.18
CA PHE A 325 -1.41 3.31 -5.38
C PHE A 325 -1.69 4.78 -5.61
N ASN A 326 -2.68 5.30 -4.89
CA ASN A 326 -3.26 6.60 -5.14
C ASN A 326 -3.30 7.45 -3.87
N TYR A 327 -2.24 8.22 -3.68
CA TYR A 327 -2.13 9.23 -2.63
C TYR A 327 -1.92 10.60 -3.28
N THR A 328 -2.47 11.64 -2.68
CA THR A 328 -2.22 13.03 -3.10
C THR A 328 -1.91 13.91 -1.89
N VAL A 329 -1.40 15.11 -2.14
CA VAL A 329 -1.25 16.16 -1.13
C VAL A 329 -2.15 17.31 -1.49
N ASP A 330 -3.07 17.64 -0.60
CA ASP A 330 -3.79 18.92 -0.63
C ASP A 330 -2.92 19.98 0.05
N ARG A 331 -2.71 21.10 -0.65
CA ARG A 331 -1.84 22.20 -0.25
C ARG A 331 -2.69 23.46 -0.19
N PRO A 332 -3.19 23.86 1.00
CA PRO A 332 -3.97 25.07 1.12
C PRO A 332 -3.14 26.29 0.69
N HIS A 333 -3.78 27.21 -0.06
CA HIS A 333 -3.11 28.40 -0.57
C HIS A 333 -2.63 29.27 0.61
N GLY A 334 -1.34 29.60 0.62
CA GLY A 334 -0.72 30.38 1.69
C GLY A 334 -0.33 29.59 2.94
N GLY A 335 -0.56 28.27 2.98
CA GLY A 335 -0.09 27.38 4.04
C GLY A 335 1.36 26.96 3.84
N GLY A 336 2.08 26.73 4.94
CA GLY A 336 3.44 26.19 4.90
C GLY A 336 3.45 24.68 4.63
N HIS A 337 4.63 24.07 4.50
CA HIS A 337 4.76 22.61 4.38
C HIS A 337 4.10 21.82 5.53
N ALA A 338 3.93 22.46 6.70
CA ALA A 338 3.23 21.89 7.84
C ALA A 338 1.72 21.70 7.62
N ASP A 339 1.13 22.43 6.66
CA ASP A 339 -0.31 22.39 6.35
C ASP A 339 -0.65 21.38 5.24
N HIS A 340 0.35 20.66 4.73
CA HIS A 340 0.17 19.63 3.72
C HIS A 340 -0.73 18.51 4.25
N ARG A 341 -1.86 18.31 3.58
CA ARG A 341 -2.79 17.23 3.89
C ARG A 341 -2.60 16.05 2.94
N ILE A 342 -2.10 14.94 3.46
CA ILE A 342 -1.99 13.68 2.72
C ILE A 342 -3.37 13.02 2.63
N ILE A 343 -3.80 12.70 1.41
CA ILE A 343 -5.08 12.05 1.12
C ILE A 343 -4.81 10.65 0.57
N ASN A 344 -5.40 9.62 1.18
CA ASN A 344 -5.36 8.23 0.72
C ASN A 344 -6.62 7.95 -0.09
N HIS A 345 -6.57 8.07 -1.42
CA HIS A 345 -7.74 7.81 -2.25
C HIS A 345 -8.06 6.32 -2.31
N GLY A 346 -7.03 5.47 -2.26
CA GLY A 346 -7.16 4.02 -2.34
C GLY A 346 -8.08 3.56 -3.47
N ILE A 347 -9.01 2.67 -3.15
CA ILE A 347 -10.05 2.19 -4.07
C ILE A 347 -11.16 3.24 -4.20
N ASP A 348 -11.69 3.44 -5.40
CA ASP A 348 -12.78 4.39 -5.61
C ASP A 348 -13.97 4.10 -4.67
N PRO A 349 -14.33 5.04 -3.79
CA PRO A 349 -15.40 4.85 -2.82
C PRO A 349 -16.79 4.69 -3.46
N GLU A 350 -16.99 5.15 -4.71
CA GLU A 350 -18.24 4.88 -5.44
C GLU A 350 -18.35 3.40 -5.84
N HIS A 351 -17.25 2.79 -6.26
CA HIS A 351 -17.20 1.37 -6.60
C HIS A 351 -17.55 0.50 -5.38
N VAL A 352 -17.09 0.91 -4.19
CA VAL A 352 -17.37 0.26 -2.91
C VAL A 352 -18.85 0.22 -2.56
N SER A 353 -19.52 1.35 -2.76
CA SER A 353 -20.84 1.61 -2.18
C SER A 353 -21.96 1.45 -3.22
N GLY A 354 -21.76 0.56 -4.20
CA GLY A 354 -22.75 0.27 -5.25
C GLY A 354 -23.11 1.51 -6.09
N GLY A 355 -22.14 2.39 -6.36
CA GLY A 355 -22.31 3.59 -7.16
C GLY A 355 -22.74 4.85 -6.39
N ARG A 356 -22.79 4.83 -5.04
CA ARG A 356 -23.07 6.02 -4.23
C ARG A 356 -21.89 6.37 -3.34
N LYS A 357 -21.43 7.61 -3.31
CA LYS A 357 -20.34 7.97 -2.37
C LYS A 357 -20.74 7.69 -0.91
N PRO A 358 -19.89 7.02 -0.12
CA PRO A 358 -20.10 6.85 1.31
C PRO A 358 -20.10 8.23 2.00
N PRO A 359 -20.85 8.38 3.10
CA PRO A 359 -20.87 9.64 3.85
C PRO A 359 -19.46 9.98 4.35
N VAL A 360 -19.03 11.20 4.08
CA VAL A 360 -17.72 11.70 4.49
C VAL A 360 -17.72 11.98 6.00
N VAL A 361 -16.80 11.33 6.72
CA VAL A 361 -16.50 11.64 8.12
C VAL A 361 -15.40 12.71 8.18
N GLN A 362 -15.59 13.75 9.00
CA GLN A 362 -14.63 14.83 9.17
C GLN A 362 -13.57 14.44 10.22
N VAL A 363 -12.30 14.39 9.81
CA VAL A 363 -11.16 14.23 10.69
C VAL A 363 -10.77 15.60 11.25
N ARG A 364 -10.71 15.71 12.57
CA ARG A 364 -10.29 16.91 13.29
C ARG A 364 -9.14 16.58 14.24
N THR A 365 -8.04 17.30 14.11
CA THR A 365 -6.92 17.20 15.06
C THR A 365 -7.34 17.76 16.42
N VAL A 366 -6.95 17.06 17.48
CA VAL A 366 -7.10 17.52 18.87
C VAL A 366 -5.73 17.91 19.41
N ASP A 367 -5.64 19.13 19.92
CA ASP A 367 -4.46 19.61 20.63
C ASP A 367 -4.47 19.02 22.05
N SER A 368 -3.53 18.13 22.33
CA SER A 368 -3.34 17.53 23.64
C SER A 368 -1.84 17.36 23.90
N PRO A 369 -1.36 17.57 25.14
CA PRO A 369 0.03 17.30 25.48
C PRO A 369 0.32 15.79 25.62
N GLN A 370 -0.71 14.97 25.79
CA GLN A 370 -0.60 13.53 26.01
C GLN A 370 -1.44 12.73 25.02
N PRO A 371 -0.99 11.51 24.65
CA PRO A 371 -1.75 10.65 23.77
C PRO A 371 -3.03 10.15 24.47
N PRO A 372 -4.09 9.84 23.70
CA PRO A 372 -5.31 9.30 24.28
C PRO A 372 -5.06 7.92 24.88
N ARG A 373 -5.71 7.64 26.02
CA ARG A 373 -5.69 6.30 26.66
C ARG A 373 -6.77 5.36 26.12
N VAL A 374 -7.69 5.89 25.33
CA VAL A 374 -8.78 5.16 24.69
C VAL A 374 -8.62 5.28 23.18
N TYR A 375 -9.19 4.33 22.44
CA TYR A 375 -9.23 4.40 21.00
C TYR A 375 -10.07 5.59 20.51
N GLU A 376 -9.79 6.06 19.30
CA GLU A 376 -10.48 7.19 18.68
C GLU A 376 -11.96 6.87 18.49
N ARG A 377 -12.85 7.87 18.61
CA ARG A 377 -14.29 7.65 18.48
C ARG A 377 -14.88 8.53 17.39
N ILE A 378 -15.73 7.91 16.57
CA ILE A 378 -16.56 8.63 15.60
C ILE A 378 -17.78 9.14 16.35
N ASP A 379 -18.00 10.46 16.33
CA ASP A 379 -19.25 11.09 16.73
C ASP A 379 -20.27 10.88 15.59
N PRO A 380 -21.29 10.02 15.77
CA PRO A 380 -22.23 9.70 14.70
C PRO A 380 -23.14 10.87 14.35
N ARG A 381 -23.39 11.80 15.29
CA ARG A 381 -24.26 12.97 15.05
C ARG A 381 -23.54 14.02 14.22
N ARG A 382 -22.26 14.25 14.53
CA ARG A 382 -21.42 15.23 13.83
C ARG A 382 -20.72 14.66 12.61
N LYS A 383 -20.74 13.33 12.43
CA LYS A 383 -19.94 12.60 11.43
C LYS A 383 -18.48 13.04 11.50
N MET A 384 -17.92 13.00 12.70
CA MET A 384 -16.59 13.56 12.98
C MET A 384 -15.77 12.56 13.80
N ILE A 385 -14.46 12.48 13.50
CA ILE A 385 -13.48 11.75 14.31
C ILE A 385 -12.42 12.73 14.81
N SER A 386 -12.13 12.64 16.11
CA SER A 386 -11.08 13.40 16.76
C SER A 386 -9.78 12.59 16.75
N VAL A 387 -8.74 13.13 16.12
CA VAL A 387 -7.45 12.45 15.96
C VAL A 387 -6.36 13.17 16.75
N TYR A 388 -5.50 12.39 17.40
CA TYR A 388 -4.35 12.92 18.13
C TYR A 388 -3.12 12.98 17.21
N ARG A 389 -2.40 14.11 17.24
CA ARG A 389 -1.11 14.26 16.57
C ARG A 389 -0.10 14.79 17.59
N PRO A 390 1.06 14.11 17.78
CA PRO A 390 2.07 14.60 18.71
C PRO A 390 2.54 16.00 18.31
N PRO A 391 2.80 16.89 19.28
CA PRO A 391 3.40 18.18 18.98
C PRO A 391 4.79 17.96 18.36
N HIS A 392 4.99 18.46 17.13
CA HIS A 392 6.30 18.40 16.49
C HIS A 392 7.27 19.27 17.27
N GLY A 393 8.32 18.67 17.83
CA GLY A 393 9.40 19.41 18.48
C GLY A 393 10.16 20.25 17.45
N GLY A 394 9.80 21.52 17.29
CA GLY A 394 10.65 22.63 16.82
C GLY A 394 11.31 22.57 15.42
N HIS A 395 11.29 21.45 14.71
CA HIS A 395 11.93 21.32 13.41
C HIS A 395 10.95 20.77 12.38
N GLY A 396 10.50 21.65 11.49
CA GLY A 396 9.66 21.29 10.36
C GLY A 396 10.29 20.19 9.49
N PRO A 397 9.48 19.51 8.66
CA PRO A 397 10.00 18.50 7.74
C PRO A 397 11.02 19.13 6.78
N ARG A 398 12.20 18.51 6.67
CA ARG A 398 13.14 18.74 5.57
C ARG A 398 12.73 17.91 4.36
#